data_AF-A0A178XYK6-F1
#
_entry.id   AF-A0A178XYK6-F1
#
_cell.length_a   1.000
_cell.length_b   1.000
_cell.length_c   1.000
_cell.angle_alpha   90.00
_cell.angle_beta   90.00
_cell.angle_gamma   90.00
#
_symmetry.space_group_name_H-M   'P 1'
#
loop_
_entity.id
_entity.type
_entity.pdbx_description
1 polymer ?
#
loop_
_entity_poly.entity_id
_entity_poly.type
_entity_poly.pdbx_seq_one_letter_code
_entity_poly.pdbx_strand_id
1 'polypeptide(L)'
;MGSVALSPDMASSYAKQMVELESRGNGDQMNALERVGRNVGMTARSLRRLINGETDPSVSLLVRIHKAYLDLCARKAESLMQKIEAEKARFGSEHFEDLSAELQALRAKIDARREGVKN
;
A
#
# COMPACT_ATOMS: atom_id res chain seq x y z
N MET A 1 -1.58 -16.91 -16.64
CA MET A 1 -1.32 -16.37 -15.28
C MET A 1 -2.65 -16.35 -14.55
N GLY A 2 -2.81 -17.17 -13.50
CA GLY A 2 -4.09 -17.25 -12.77
C GLY A 2 -4.42 -15.91 -12.12
N SER A 3 -5.60 -15.36 -12.38
CA SER A 3 -6.09 -14.22 -11.61
C SER A 3 -6.38 -14.74 -10.19
N VAL A 4 -5.51 -14.41 -9.23
CA VAL A 4 -5.81 -14.65 -7.82
C VAL A 4 -7.06 -13.83 -7.49
N ALA A 5 -8.18 -14.51 -7.27
CA ALA A 5 -9.44 -13.86 -6.93
C ALA A 5 -9.32 -13.22 -5.56
N LEU A 6 -9.74 -11.96 -5.42
CA LEU A 6 -9.76 -11.25 -4.14
C LEU A 6 -10.53 -12.06 -3.11
N SER A 7 -9.87 -12.42 -1.99
CA SER A 7 -10.45 -13.21 -0.90
C SER A 7 -10.42 -12.43 0.42
N PRO A 8 -11.26 -12.80 1.40
CA PRO A 8 -11.22 -12.25 2.74
C PRO A 8 -9.82 -12.27 3.37
N ASP A 9 -9.13 -13.41 3.31
CA ASP A 9 -7.78 -13.57 3.87
C ASP A 9 -6.76 -12.61 3.24
N MET A 10 -6.85 -12.39 1.93
CA MET A 10 -5.98 -11.43 1.26
C MET A 10 -6.30 -9.99 1.68
N ALA A 11 -7.57 -9.64 1.86
CA ALA A 11 -7.93 -8.32 2.35
C ALA A 11 -7.46 -8.09 3.79
N SER A 12 -7.57 -9.08 4.67
CA SER A 12 -7.01 -9.01 6.03
C SER A 12 -5.48 -8.85 6.00
N SER A 13 -4.79 -9.59 5.11
CA SER A 13 -3.36 -9.47 4.91
C SER A 13 -2.94 -8.07 4.41
N TYR A 14 -3.61 -7.54 3.38
CA TYR A 14 -3.35 -6.19 2.88
C TYR A 14 -3.64 -5.12 3.94
N ALA A 15 -4.75 -5.23 4.67
CA ALA A 15 -5.07 -4.33 5.78
C ALA A 15 -3.98 -4.33 6.85
N LYS A 16 -3.49 -5.51 7.24
CA LYS A 16 -2.40 -5.67 8.20
C LYS A 16 -1.11 -5.00 7.70
N GLN A 17 -0.71 -5.29 6.46
CA GLN A 17 0.49 -4.70 5.85
C GLN A 17 0.40 -3.18 5.74
N MET A 18 -0.77 -2.63 5.37
CA MET A 18 -0.95 -1.17 5.34
C MET A 18 -0.73 -0.55 6.72
N VAL A 19 -1.23 -1.18 7.80
CA VAL A 19 -1.05 -0.68 9.17
C VAL A 19 0.41 -0.75 9.58
N GLU A 20 1.11 -1.83 9.26
CA GLU A 20 2.55 -1.99 9.53
C GLU A 20 3.38 -0.92 8.80
N LEU A 21 3.09 -0.68 7.51
CA LEU A 21 3.79 0.31 6.69
C LEU A 21 3.51 1.77 7.07
N GLU A 22 2.35 2.03 7.69
CA GLU A 22 1.95 3.35 8.19
C GLU A 22 2.39 3.60 9.62
N SER A 23 2.69 2.55 10.40
CA SER A 23 3.14 2.66 11.79
C SER A 23 4.52 3.32 11.87
N ARG A 24 4.65 4.31 12.75
CA ARG A 24 5.90 5.08 12.97
C ARG A 24 6.66 4.66 14.23
N GLY A 25 6.28 3.54 14.86
CA GLY A 25 6.96 3.00 16.03
C GLY A 25 6.01 2.70 17.19
N ASN A 26 6.60 2.49 18.38
CA ASN A 26 5.87 2.08 19.58
C ASN A 26 4.77 3.10 19.95
N GLY A 27 3.55 2.63 20.18
CA GLY A 27 2.40 3.46 20.53
C GLY A 27 1.63 4.04 19.34
N ASP A 28 2.13 3.96 18.11
CA ASP A 28 1.46 4.55 16.93
C ASP A 28 0.42 3.63 16.28
N GLN A 29 0.25 2.41 16.79
CA GLN A 29 -0.60 1.39 16.17
C GLN A 29 -2.06 1.83 16.01
N MET A 30 -2.63 2.51 17.01
CA MET A 30 -4.01 3.02 16.92
C MET A 30 -4.15 4.13 15.89
N ASN A 31 -3.20 5.05 15.81
CA ASN A 31 -3.21 6.10 14.80
C ASN A 31 -3.01 5.52 13.39
N ALA A 32 -2.18 4.49 13.25
CA ALA A 32 -2.00 3.78 11.99
C ALA A 32 -3.30 3.08 11.55
N LEU A 33 -4.00 2.41 12.47
CA LEU A 33 -5.33 1.84 12.21
C LEU A 33 -6.34 2.92 11.78
N GLU A 34 -6.31 4.10 12.39
CA GLU A 34 -7.18 5.21 11.96
C GLU A 34 -6.83 5.74 10.57
N ARG A 35 -5.53 5.94 10.28
CA ARG A 35 -5.07 6.40 8.97
C ARG A 35 -5.46 5.42 7.87
N VAL A 36 -5.20 4.13 8.07
CA VAL A 36 -5.58 3.08 7.12
C VAL A 36 -7.10 2.95 7.03
N GLY A 37 -7.81 3.02 8.16
CA GLY A 37 -9.26 2.97 8.22
C GLY A 37 -9.91 4.04 7.34
N ARG A 38 -9.42 5.29 7.42
CA ARG A 38 -9.87 6.38 6.54
C ARG A 38 -9.68 6.07 5.06
N ASN A 39 -8.54 5.48 4.68
CA ASN A 39 -8.24 5.13 3.29
C ASN A 39 -9.16 4.03 2.73
N VAL A 40 -9.65 3.11 3.57
CA VAL A 40 -10.55 2.02 3.16
C VAL A 40 -12.01 2.24 3.57
N GLY A 41 -12.36 3.41 4.12
CA GLY A 41 -13.72 3.74 4.56
C GLY A 41 -14.20 2.88 5.73
N MET A 42 -13.32 2.55 6.67
CA MET A 42 -13.62 1.79 7.90
C MET A 42 -13.20 2.56 9.15
N THR A 43 -13.86 2.28 10.27
CA THR A 43 -13.35 2.72 11.58
C THR A 43 -12.13 1.89 11.98
N ALA A 44 -11.27 2.41 12.86
CA ALA A 44 -10.12 1.67 13.39
C ALA A 44 -10.54 0.35 14.06
N ARG A 45 -11.69 0.34 14.76
CA ARG A 45 -12.25 -0.87 15.37
C ARG A 45 -12.66 -1.89 14.31
N SER A 46 -13.42 -1.48 13.30
CA SER A 46 -13.87 -2.39 12.22
C SER A 46 -12.68 -2.94 11.42
N LEU A 47 -11.68 -2.11 11.15
CA LEU A 47 -10.44 -2.54 10.49
C LEU A 47 -9.68 -3.57 11.34
N ARG A 48 -9.57 -3.36 12.65
CA ARG A 48 -8.94 -4.33 13.55
C ARG A 48 -9.67 -5.68 13.55
N ARG A 49 -11.01 -5.67 13.58
CA ARG A 49 -11.81 -6.90 13.52
C ARG A 49 -11.59 -7.65 12.20
N LEU A 50 -11.52 -6.93 11.08
CA LEU A 50 -11.18 -7.51 9.78
C LEU A 50 -9.79 -8.17 9.79
N ILE A 51 -8.78 -7.47 10.32
CA ILE A 51 -7.40 -8.00 10.43
C ILE A 51 -7.37 -9.29 11.26
N ASN A 52 -8.18 -9.36 12.31
CA ASN A 52 -8.29 -10.53 13.18
C ASN A 52 -9.14 -11.67 12.58
N GLY A 53 -9.76 -11.49 11.41
CA GLY A 53 -10.66 -12.48 10.82
C GLY A 53 -12.04 -12.55 11.49
N GLU A 54 -12.42 -11.56 12.29
CA GLU A 54 -13.69 -11.52 13.02
C GLU A 54 -14.86 -10.96 12.18
N THR A 55 -14.61 -10.62 10.92
CA THR A 55 -15.61 -9.99 10.04
C THR A 55 -15.34 -10.42 8.61
N ASP A 56 -16.38 -10.89 7.94
CA ASP A 56 -16.34 -11.22 6.51
C ASP A 56 -16.58 -9.95 5.67
N PRO A 57 -15.61 -9.51 4.85
CA PRO A 57 -15.74 -8.30 4.04
C PRO A 57 -16.64 -8.54 2.82
N SER A 58 -17.46 -7.54 2.47
CA SER A 58 -18.15 -7.54 1.18
C SER A 58 -17.17 -7.49 0.01
N VAL A 59 -17.59 -7.95 -1.17
CA VAL A 59 -16.81 -7.84 -2.42
C VAL A 59 -16.35 -6.40 -2.69
N SER A 60 -17.24 -5.43 -2.47
CA SER A 60 -16.91 -4.00 -2.62
C SER A 60 -15.83 -3.53 -1.64
N LEU A 61 -15.80 -4.06 -0.42
CA LEU A 61 -14.75 -3.77 0.56
C LEU A 61 -13.43 -4.43 0.17
N LEU A 62 -13.44 -5.66 -0.36
CA LEU A 62 -12.25 -6.34 -0.88
C LEU A 62 -11.56 -5.50 -1.97
N VAL A 63 -12.33 -5.02 -2.95
CA VAL A 63 -11.82 -4.17 -4.04
C VAL A 63 -11.23 -2.87 -3.49
N ARG A 64 -11.92 -2.23 -2.54
CA ARG A 64 -11.46 -0.98 -1.94
C ARG A 64 -10.16 -1.15 -1.13
N ILE A 65 -10.04 -2.22 -0.36
CA ILE A 65 -8.82 -2.52 0.41
C ILE A 65 -7.65 -2.75 -0.55
N HIS A 66 -7.85 -3.53 -1.60
CA HIS A 66 -6.81 -3.79 -2.59
C HIS A 66 -6.39 -2.51 -3.32
N LYS A 67 -7.35 -1.66 -3.72
CA LYS A 67 -7.05 -0.35 -4.32
C LYS A 67 -6.24 0.52 -3.36
N ALA A 68 -6.66 0.65 -2.11
CA ALA A 68 -5.97 1.45 -1.10
C ALA A 68 -4.54 0.94 -0.82
N TYR A 69 -4.34 -0.38 -0.88
CA TYR A 69 -3.02 -0.99 -0.76
C TYR A 69 -2.11 -0.60 -1.93
N LEU A 70 -2.61 -0.69 -3.18
CA LEU A 70 -1.86 -0.25 -4.36
C LEU A 70 -1.55 1.26 -4.32
N ASP A 71 -2.48 2.09 -3.84
CA ASP A 71 -2.25 3.51 -3.62
C ASP A 71 -1.14 3.77 -2.59
N LEU A 72 -1.08 2.99 -1.52
CA LEU A 72 -0.01 3.07 -0.54
C LEU A 72 1.35 2.70 -1.16
N CYS A 73 1.41 1.60 -1.90
CA CYS A 73 2.62 1.17 -2.61
C CYS A 73 3.12 2.25 -3.57
N ALA A 74 2.20 2.87 -4.33
CA ALA A 74 2.50 3.96 -5.22
C ALA A 74 3.14 5.15 -4.47
N ARG A 75 2.52 5.63 -3.38
CA ARG A 75 3.07 6.73 -2.55
C ARG A 75 4.45 6.40 -1.98
N LYS A 76 4.68 5.15 -1.56
CA LYS A 76 6.00 4.72 -1.03
C LYS A 76 7.06 4.73 -2.13
N ALA A 77 6.73 4.24 -3.33
CA ALA A 77 7.63 4.30 -4.48
C ALA A 77 8.01 5.75 -4.83
N GLU A 78 7.04 6.66 -4.83
CA GLU A 78 7.27 8.08 -5.09
C GLU A 78 8.17 8.74 -4.02
N SER A 79 7.93 8.43 -2.75
CA SER A 79 8.81 8.91 -1.67
C SER A 79 10.25 8.41 -1.81
N LEU A 80 10.44 7.17 -2.28
CA LEU A 80 11.77 6.63 -2.57
C LEU A 80 12.41 7.33 -3.78
N MET A 81 11.65 7.57 -4.85
CA MET A 81 12.15 8.32 -6.02
C MET A 81 12.64 9.72 -5.63
N GLN A 82 11.87 10.45 -4.81
CA GLN A 82 12.26 11.77 -4.32
C GLN A 82 13.55 11.74 -3.50
N LYS A 83 13.75 10.69 -2.68
CA LYS A 83 14.99 10.52 -1.92
C LYS A 83 16.18 10.23 -2.83
N ILE A 84 16.02 9.35 -3.81
CA ILE A 84 17.09 9.05 -4.77
C ILE A 84 17.46 10.31 -5.54
N GLU A 85 16.48 11.10 -5.98
CA GLU A 85 16.75 12.35 -6.69
C GLU A 85 17.49 13.37 -5.81
N ALA A 86 17.13 13.49 -4.53
CA ALA A 86 17.84 14.33 -3.59
C ALA A 86 19.30 13.87 -3.37
N GLU A 87 19.55 12.56 -3.36
CA GLU A 87 20.90 12.00 -3.21
C GLU A 87 21.73 12.14 -4.50
N LYS A 88 21.13 12.00 -5.68
CA LYS A 88 21.77 12.30 -6.97
C LYS A 88 22.26 13.74 -7.03
N ALA A 89 21.44 14.68 -6.57
CA ALA A 89 21.81 16.10 -6.52
C ALA A 89 22.99 16.37 -5.57
N ARG A 90 23.23 15.51 -4.58
CA ARG A 90 24.30 15.65 -3.58
C ARG A 90 25.60 14.93 -3.98
N PHE A 91 25.50 13.75 -4.57
CA PHE A 91 26.63 12.83 -4.75
C PHE A 91 26.94 12.50 -6.22
N GLY A 92 26.17 13.04 -7.18
CA GLY A 92 26.29 12.70 -8.60
C GLY A 92 25.41 11.51 -8.99
N SER A 93 25.00 11.47 -10.27
CA SER A 93 23.99 10.52 -10.76
C SER A 93 24.50 9.09 -10.97
N GLU A 94 25.81 8.92 -11.17
CA GLU A 94 26.42 7.68 -11.67
C GLU A 94 26.15 6.46 -10.78
N HIS A 95 25.98 6.64 -9.47
CA HIS A 95 25.70 5.54 -8.53
C HIS A 95 24.21 5.22 -8.35
N PHE A 96 23.32 5.99 -8.95
CA PHE A 96 21.87 5.94 -8.67
C PHE A 96 21.01 5.79 -9.93
N GLU A 97 21.60 5.76 -11.13
CA GLU A 97 20.88 5.62 -12.39
C GLU A 97 20.12 4.30 -12.46
N ASP A 98 20.77 3.17 -12.16
CA ASP A 98 20.14 1.85 -12.16
C ASP A 98 18.95 1.77 -11.20
N LEU A 99 19.13 2.28 -9.96
CA LEU A 99 18.09 2.31 -8.94
C LEU A 99 16.87 3.16 -9.34
N SER A 100 17.11 4.24 -10.10
CA SER A 100 16.02 5.11 -10.57
C SER A 100 15.19 4.44 -11.65
N ALA A 101 15.86 3.76 -12.60
CA ALA A 101 15.20 3.04 -13.68
C ALA A 101 14.35 1.87 -13.14
N GLU A 102 14.89 1.10 -12.19
CA GLU A 102 14.16 0.00 -11.55
C GLU A 102 12.91 0.49 -10.81
N LEU A 103 13.04 1.58 -10.06
CA LEU A 103 11.94 2.13 -9.28
C LEU A 103 10.84 2.74 -10.18
N GLN A 104 11.22 3.38 -11.28
CA GLN A 104 10.29 3.87 -12.29
C GLN A 104 9.52 2.71 -12.95
N ALA A 105 10.22 1.63 -13.30
CA ALA A 105 9.60 0.42 -13.85
C ALA A 105 8.63 -0.24 -12.85
N LEU A 106 8.99 -0.27 -11.56
CA LEU A 106 8.10 -0.77 -10.50
C LEU A 106 6.86 0.11 -10.36
N ARG A 107 7.01 1.45 -10.38
CA ARG A 107 5.89 2.39 -10.30
C ARG A 107 4.91 2.19 -11.47
N ALA A 108 5.41 2.07 -12.69
CA ALA A 108 4.58 1.81 -13.87
C ALA A 108 3.78 0.51 -13.74
N LYS A 109 4.38 -0.57 -13.19
CA LYS A 109 3.68 -1.84 -12.93
C LYS A 109 2.57 -1.68 -11.89
N ILE A 110 2.80 -0.90 -10.83
CA ILE A 110 1.78 -0.61 -9.81
C ILE A 110 0.62 0.18 -10.42
N ASP A 111 0.91 1.21 -11.21
CA ASP A 111 -0.10 2.05 -11.84
C ASP A 111 -0.96 1.24 -12.82
N ALA A 112 -0.35 0.42 -13.68
CA ALA A 112 -1.07 -0.49 -14.58
C ALA A 112 -1.97 -1.48 -13.81
N ARG A 113 -1.50 -2.00 -12.68
CA ARG A 113 -2.30 -2.89 -11.82
C ARG A 113 -3.46 -2.14 -11.19
N ARG A 114 -3.26 -0.90 -10.75
CA ARG A 114 -4.29 -0.06 -10.13
C ARG A 114 -5.39 0.29 -11.13
N GLU A 115 -5.05 0.62 -12.37
CA GLU A 115 -6.02 0.86 -13.45
C GLU A 115 -6.83 -0.38 -13.81
N GLY A 116 -6.21 -1.56 -13.69
CA GLY A 116 -6.87 -2.86 -13.89
C GLY A 116 -7.85 -3.24 -12.76
N VAL A 117 -7.74 -2.62 -11.57
CA VAL A 117 -8.73 -2.75 -10.50
C VAL A 117 -9.91 -1.82 -10.81
N LYS A 118 -10.75 -2.22 -11.78
CA LYS A 118 -12.02 -1.55 -12.08
C LYS A 118 -13.07 -1.88 -11.02
N ASN A 119 -13.88 -0.85 -10.70
CA ASN A 119 -14.94 -0.78 -9.69
C ASN A 119 -15.77 -2.07 -9.55
#